data_AF-A0A7C3J3X5-F1
#
_entry.id   AF-A0A7C3J3X5-F1
#
_cell.length_a   1.000
_cell.length_b   1.000
_cell.length_c   1.000
_cell.angle_alpha   90.00
_cell.angle_beta   90.00
_cell.angle_gamma   90.00
#
_symmetry.space_group_name_H-M   'P 1'
#
loop_
_entity.id
_entity.type
_entity.pdbx_description
1 polymer ?
#
loop_
_entity_poly.entity_id
_entity_poly.type
_entity_poly.pdbx_seq_one_letter_code
_entity_poly.pdbx_strand_id
1 'polypeptide(L)'
;MGYGWRTVSSNVVVSLANRNAMKSAALSGCFELGYLVNAGNLVGRYERLYLLGFAYECLNANNIVYDTVVKMGKDGTTGKVLCEVLEKALNEGVIRVKETLPSGFKVFTPVDLELWNAYAASGMLAATMVNCGAARCAHSVSSIIINYNELLSNESALPDVEFGRAVGTGLLLDFLTHALYGGGEVGLMSGNHPNLKTTKLFAMPCVCAATALDAGTLTYPPEKMTAIFSQIFKNVKEFQDPIKCIAESALSAQIGDE
;
A
#
# COMPACT_ATOMS: atom_id res chain seq x y z
N MET A 1 15.70 15.51 3.63
CA MET A 1 16.90 14.64 3.79
C MET A 1 16.42 13.27 4.28
N GLY A 2 17.27 12.23 4.33
CA GLY A 2 16.88 10.90 4.83
C GLY A 2 16.24 9.92 3.83
N TYR A 3 16.19 10.24 2.54
CA TYR A 3 15.51 9.45 1.50
C TYR A 3 16.27 8.20 1.02
N GLY A 4 17.41 7.84 1.61
CA GLY A 4 18.27 6.75 1.14
C GLY A 4 17.52 5.42 0.96
N TRP A 5 16.69 5.05 1.92
CA TRP A 5 15.88 3.82 1.87
C TRP A 5 14.79 3.82 0.80
N ARG A 6 14.33 4.99 0.34
CA ARG A 6 13.29 5.10 -0.71
C ARG A 6 13.85 5.07 -2.14
N THR A 7 15.16 4.86 -2.31
CA THR A 7 15.77 4.84 -3.65
C THR A 7 15.55 3.53 -4.40
N VAL A 8 15.18 2.47 -3.67
CA VAL A 8 14.93 1.14 -4.23
C VAL A 8 13.68 1.18 -5.11
N SER A 9 13.80 0.78 -6.38
CA SER A 9 12.67 0.77 -7.31
C SER A 9 11.75 -0.44 -7.10
N SER A 10 10.52 -0.32 -7.58
CA SER A 10 9.51 -1.38 -7.50
C SER A 10 10.01 -2.69 -8.13
N ASN A 11 10.68 -2.63 -9.28
CA ASN A 11 11.29 -3.80 -9.92
C ASN A 11 12.29 -4.51 -9.02
N VAL A 12 13.13 -3.77 -8.29
CA VAL A 12 14.10 -4.39 -7.37
C VAL A 12 13.36 -5.08 -6.22
N VAL A 13 12.38 -4.42 -5.61
CA VAL A 13 11.58 -5.01 -4.52
C VAL A 13 10.87 -6.29 -4.98
N VAL A 14 10.20 -6.26 -6.13
CA VAL A 14 9.47 -7.40 -6.70
C VAL A 14 10.41 -8.55 -7.04
N SER A 15 11.61 -8.24 -7.54
CA SER A 15 12.64 -9.22 -7.85
C SER A 15 13.19 -9.89 -6.59
N LEU A 16 13.35 -9.15 -5.49
CA LEU A 16 13.80 -9.67 -4.20
C LEU A 16 12.74 -10.56 -3.53
N ALA A 17 11.47 -10.20 -3.70
CA ALA A 17 10.32 -10.92 -3.15
C ALA A 17 9.75 -12.01 -4.09
N ASN A 18 10.50 -12.42 -5.13
CA ASN A 18 10.13 -13.49 -6.08
C ASN A 18 8.74 -13.31 -6.70
N ARG A 19 8.37 -12.09 -7.12
CA ARG A 19 7.05 -11.75 -7.70
C ARG A 19 5.83 -12.10 -6.84
N ASN A 20 5.99 -12.25 -5.52
CA ASN A 20 4.84 -12.41 -4.63
C ASN A 20 4.29 -11.04 -4.22
N ALA A 21 3.02 -10.76 -4.51
CA ALA A 21 2.42 -9.44 -4.29
C ALA A 21 2.41 -9.01 -2.81
N MET A 22 1.99 -9.89 -1.89
CA MET A 22 1.96 -9.60 -0.45
C MET A 22 3.37 -9.38 0.10
N LYS A 23 4.33 -10.22 -0.30
CA LYS A 23 5.73 -10.08 0.15
C LYS A 23 6.40 -8.84 -0.44
N SER A 24 6.07 -8.47 -1.68
CA SER A 24 6.58 -7.25 -2.31
C SER A 24 6.04 -6.00 -1.62
N ALA A 25 4.75 -6.00 -1.25
CA ALA A 25 4.16 -4.94 -0.45
C ALA A 25 4.83 -4.84 0.93
N ALA A 26 5.01 -5.97 1.63
CA ALA A 26 5.69 -6.02 2.92
C ALA A 26 7.13 -5.50 2.87
N LEU A 27 7.93 -5.98 1.90
CA LEU A 27 9.32 -5.56 1.74
C LEU A 27 9.43 -4.07 1.38
N SER A 28 8.54 -3.58 0.51
CA SER A 28 8.43 -2.14 0.23
C SER A 28 8.11 -1.35 1.49
N GLY A 29 7.19 -1.85 2.32
CA GLY A 29 6.84 -1.26 3.60
C GLY A 29 8.04 -1.13 4.53
N CYS A 30 8.93 -2.13 4.58
CA CYS A 30 10.15 -2.08 5.38
C CYS A 30 11.09 -0.95 4.94
N PHE A 31 11.28 -0.77 3.63
CA PHE A 31 12.10 0.32 3.09
C PHE A 31 11.48 1.69 3.36
N GLU A 32 10.16 1.82 3.22
CA GLU A 32 9.45 3.06 3.56
C GLU A 32 9.51 3.36 5.06
N LEU A 33 9.41 2.34 5.93
CA LEU A 33 9.56 2.49 7.38
C LEU A 33 10.97 2.93 7.77
N GLY A 34 12.01 2.35 7.15
CA GLY A 34 13.40 2.79 7.33
C GLY A 34 13.60 4.25 6.95
N TYR A 35 12.91 4.73 5.92
CA TYR A 35 12.86 6.16 5.61
C TYR A 35 12.12 6.98 6.67
N LEU A 36 10.97 6.51 7.15
CA LEU A 36 10.18 7.24 8.14
C LEU A 36 10.99 7.51 9.41
N VAL A 37 11.79 6.53 9.85
CA VAL A 37 12.76 6.67 10.94
C VAL A 37 13.82 7.72 10.58
N ASN A 38 14.52 7.55 9.45
CA ASN A 38 15.63 8.43 9.05
C ASN A 38 15.22 9.87 8.74
N ALA A 39 13.98 10.09 8.29
CA ALA A 39 13.44 11.40 7.98
C ALA A 39 12.77 12.07 9.20
N GLY A 40 12.74 11.41 10.36
CA GLY A 40 12.12 11.93 11.58
C GLY A 40 10.59 12.00 11.51
N ASN A 41 9.96 11.25 10.59
CA ASN A 41 8.50 11.17 10.48
C ASN A 41 7.91 10.18 11.49
N LEU A 42 8.69 9.19 11.93
CA LEU A 42 8.30 8.21 12.93
C LEU A 42 8.65 8.69 14.35
N VAL A 43 8.18 9.89 14.72
CA VAL A 43 8.45 10.49 16.04
C VAL A 43 7.18 11.14 16.58
N GLY A 44 6.91 10.94 17.87
CA GLY A 44 5.82 11.60 18.58
C GLY A 44 4.44 11.16 18.07
N ARG A 45 3.55 12.12 17.80
CA ARG A 45 2.15 11.83 17.44
C ARG A 45 1.95 11.06 16.14
N TYR A 46 2.95 11.05 15.25
CA TYR A 46 2.82 10.36 13.96
C TYR A 46 3.36 8.93 13.99
N GLU A 47 4.02 8.52 15.08
CA GLU A 47 4.60 7.19 15.21
C GLU A 47 3.52 6.11 15.06
N ARG A 48 2.44 6.23 15.83
CA ARG A 48 1.34 5.26 15.80
C ARG A 48 0.63 5.20 14.45
N LEU A 49 0.45 6.34 13.76
CA LEU A 49 -0.11 6.41 12.42
C LEU A 49 0.62 5.48 11.44
N TYR A 50 1.96 5.58 11.38
CA TYR A 50 2.73 4.78 10.43
C TYR A 50 3.00 3.36 10.91
N LEU A 51 3.11 3.12 12.21
CA LEU A 51 3.22 1.75 12.75
C LEU A 51 1.94 0.95 12.47
N LEU A 52 0.76 1.54 12.67
CA LEU A 52 -0.50 0.92 12.31
C LEU A 52 -0.62 0.75 10.79
N GLY A 53 -0.25 1.77 10.02
CA GLY A 53 -0.17 1.67 8.55
C GLY A 53 0.68 0.47 8.10
N PHE A 54 1.89 0.35 8.63
CA PHE A 54 2.80 -0.74 8.30
C PHE A 54 2.23 -2.10 8.73
N ALA A 55 1.67 -2.20 9.94
CA ALA A 55 1.08 -3.44 10.43
C ALA A 55 -0.11 -3.91 9.58
N TYR A 56 -1.07 -3.03 9.29
CA TYR A 56 -2.30 -3.40 8.60
C TYR A 56 -2.11 -3.51 7.08
N GLU A 57 -1.51 -2.50 6.44
CA GLU A 57 -1.32 -2.49 4.98
C GLU A 57 -0.22 -3.47 4.55
N CYS A 58 0.96 -3.39 5.16
CA CYS A 58 2.14 -4.11 4.66
C CYS A 58 2.27 -5.52 5.25
N LEU A 59 1.89 -5.72 6.52
CA LEU A 59 2.03 -7.01 7.22
C LEU A 59 0.73 -7.80 7.34
N ASN A 60 -0.38 -7.28 6.80
CA ASN A 60 -1.69 -7.95 6.82
C ASN A 60 -2.19 -8.27 8.25
N ALA A 61 -2.03 -7.32 9.18
CA ALA A 61 -2.58 -7.45 10.53
C ALA A 61 -4.10 -7.74 10.49
N ASN A 62 -4.54 -8.64 11.37
CA ASN A 62 -5.93 -9.12 11.44
C ASN A 62 -6.48 -9.66 10.10
N ASN A 63 -5.58 -10.09 9.22
CA ASN A 63 -5.89 -10.67 7.92
C ASN A 63 -6.74 -9.78 6.99
N ILE A 64 -6.82 -8.46 7.26
CA ILE A 64 -7.76 -7.57 6.56
C ILE A 64 -7.52 -7.51 5.05
N VAL A 65 -6.26 -7.44 4.60
CA VAL A 65 -5.92 -7.36 3.17
C VAL A 65 -6.26 -8.69 2.51
N TYR A 66 -5.79 -9.80 3.09
CA TYR A 66 -6.00 -11.13 2.54
C TYR A 66 -7.48 -11.51 2.47
N ASP A 67 -8.24 -11.33 3.56
CA ASP A 67 -9.67 -11.66 3.60
C ASP A 67 -10.45 -10.85 2.55
N THR A 68 -10.15 -9.56 2.44
CA THR A 68 -10.82 -8.68 1.46
C THR A 68 -10.51 -9.12 0.03
N VAL A 69 -9.24 -9.42 -0.27
CA VAL A 69 -8.83 -9.89 -1.61
C VAL A 69 -9.46 -11.25 -1.94
N VAL A 70 -9.50 -12.18 -1.00
CA VAL A 70 -10.11 -13.50 -1.19
C VAL A 70 -11.62 -13.37 -1.43
N LYS A 71 -12.31 -12.55 -0.63
CA LYS A 71 -13.75 -12.31 -0.79
C LYS A 71 -14.07 -11.67 -2.16
N MET A 72 -13.20 -10.79 -2.64
CA MET A 72 -13.38 -10.00 -3.86
C MET A 72 -12.72 -10.61 -5.11
N GLY A 73 -12.13 -11.80 -5.01
CA GLY A 73 -11.26 -12.35 -6.06
C GLY A 73 -11.93 -12.73 -7.38
N LYS A 74 -13.27 -12.82 -7.45
CA LYS A 74 -14.00 -13.23 -8.67
C LYS A 74 -14.77 -12.09 -9.33
N ASP A 75 -15.58 -11.38 -8.56
CA ASP A 75 -16.50 -10.34 -9.04
C ASP A 75 -16.28 -9.00 -8.33
N GLY A 76 -15.14 -8.85 -7.64
CA GLY A 76 -14.75 -7.65 -6.93
C GLY A 76 -14.42 -6.51 -7.88
N THR A 77 -14.71 -5.30 -7.41
CA THR A 77 -14.31 -4.04 -8.02
C THR A 77 -13.73 -3.14 -6.93
N THR A 78 -13.03 -2.07 -7.30
CA THR A 78 -12.52 -1.08 -6.35
C THR A 78 -13.62 -0.56 -5.42
N GLY A 79 -14.84 -0.33 -5.94
CA GLY A 79 -16.00 0.08 -5.14
C GLY A 79 -16.49 -1.00 -4.16
N LYS A 80 -16.57 -2.27 -4.58
CA LYS A 80 -16.97 -3.37 -3.67
C LYS A 80 -15.94 -3.59 -2.55
N VAL A 81 -14.66 -3.46 -2.87
CA VAL A 81 -13.57 -3.50 -1.86
C VAL A 81 -13.74 -2.37 -0.84
N LEU A 82 -14.05 -1.16 -1.31
CA LEU A 82 -14.32 -0.02 -0.43
C LEU A 82 -15.50 -0.29 0.51
N CYS A 83 -16.63 -0.78 -0.02
CA CYS A 83 -17.80 -1.11 0.80
C CYS A 83 -17.46 -2.14 1.88
N GLU A 84 -16.70 -3.19 1.53
CA GLU A 84 -16.26 -4.20 2.50
C GLU A 84 -15.44 -3.62 3.65
N VAL A 85 -14.51 -2.72 3.33
CA VAL A 85 -13.61 -2.10 4.31
C VAL A 85 -14.40 -1.14 5.21
N LEU A 86 -15.35 -0.38 4.66
CA LEU A 86 -16.25 0.48 5.43
C LEU A 86 -17.16 -0.33 6.36
N GLU A 87 -17.75 -1.42 5.87
CA GLU A 87 -18.56 -2.33 6.68
C GLU A 87 -17.75 -2.94 7.82
N LYS A 88 -16.54 -3.42 7.53
CA LYS A 88 -15.63 -3.97 8.55
C LYS A 88 -15.23 -2.92 9.59
N ALA A 89 -14.84 -1.72 9.15
CA ALA A 89 -14.49 -0.62 10.04
C ALA A 89 -15.66 -0.17 10.93
N LEU A 90 -16.90 -0.21 10.41
CA LEU A 90 -18.10 0.11 11.19
C LEU A 90 -18.41 -0.99 12.21
N ASN A 91 -18.32 -2.26 11.82
CA ASN A 91 -18.58 -3.41 12.69
C ASN A 91 -17.58 -3.50 13.84
N GLU A 92 -16.32 -3.16 13.59
CA GLU A 92 -15.26 -3.17 14.59
C GLU A 92 -15.16 -1.86 15.39
N GLY A 93 -16.07 -0.91 15.13
CA GLY A 93 -16.16 0.35 15.88
C GLY A 93 -15.02 1.34 15.63
N VAL A 94 -14.25 1.16 14.55
CA VAL A 94 -13.18 2.08 14.12
C VAL A 94 -13.78 3.40 13.65
N ILE A 95 -14.96 3.34 13.02
CA ILE A 95 -15.73 4.50 12.56
C ILE A 95 -17.15 4.45 13.13
N ARG A 96 -17.81 5.60 13.19
CA ARG A 96 -19.23 5.71 13.57
C ARG A 96 -19.95 6.73 12.71
N VAL A 97 -21.28 6.61 12.63
CA VAL A 97 -22.12 7.65 12.00
C VAL A 97 -22.13 8.87 12.90
N LYS A 98 -21.78 10.04 12.34
CA LYS A 98 -21.83 11.33 13.03
C LYS A 98 -23.23 11.93 12.89
N GLU A 99 -23.72 12.02 11.67
CA GLU A 99 -25.00 12.62 11.33
C GLU A 99 -25.54 12.03 10.03
N THR A 100 -26.85 12.14 9.80
CA THR A 100 -27.48 11.76 8.54
C THR A 100 -28.05 13.02 7.90
N LEU A 101 -27.62 13.31 6.67
CA LEU A 101 -28.05 14.47 5.91
C LEU A 101 -29.48 14.30 5.39
N PRO A 102 -30.17 15.38 4.96
CA PRO A 102 -31.55 15.30 4.46
C PRO A 102 -31.75 14.35 3.27
N SER A 103 -30.70 14.07 2.49
CA SER A 103 -30.72 13.11 1.39
C SER A 103 -30.73 11.64 1.85
N GLY A 104 -30.57 11.37 3.15
CA GLY A 104 -30.33 10.04 3.71
C GLY A 104 -28.86 9.63 3.73
N PHE A 105 -27.95 10.47 3.20
CA PHE A 105 -26.51 10.21 3.24
C PHE A 105 -25.98 10.22 4.68
N LYS A 106 -25.21 9.20 5.06
CA LYS A 106 -24.62 9.07 6.39
C LYS A 106 -23.21 9.64 6.38
N VAL A 107 -22.99 10.70 7.13
CA VAL A 107 -21.65 11.25 7.35
C VAL A 107 -21.00 10.46 8.47
N PHE A 108 -19.85 9.83 8.18
CA PHE A 108 -19.10 9.08 9.17
C PHE A 108 -18.01 9.94 9.82
N THR A 109 -17.59 9.54 11.01
CA THR A 109 -16.44 10.12 11.71
C THR A 109 -15.59 8.98 12.27
N PRO A 110 -14.25 9.10 12.23
CA PRO A 110 -13.38 8.10 12.86
C PRO A 110 -13.51 8.20 14.38
N VAL A 111 -13.59 7.04 15.04
CA VAL A 111 -13.42 6.93 16.50
C VAL A 111 -11.93 7.01 16.84
N ASP A 112 -11.11 6.35 16.02
CA ASP A 112 -9.65 6.42 16.04
C ASP A 112 -9.14 6.76 14.63
N LEU A 113 -8.56 7.96 14.50
CA LEU A 113 -8.14 8.50 13.21
C LEU A 113 -6.99 7.70 12.58
N GLU A 114 -6.04 7.25 13.40
CA GLU A 114 -4.83 6.57 12.94
C GLU A 114 -5.14 5.13 12.55
N LEU A 115 -6.00 4.47 13.33
CA LEU A 115 -6.51 3.15 13.00
C LEU A 115 -7.40 3.18 11.75
N TRP A 116 -8.27 4.19 11.62
CA TRP A 116 -9.04 4.40 10.40
C TRP A 116 -8.12 4.52 9.17
N ASN A 117 -7.07 5.33 9.25
CA ASN A 117 -6.12 5.48 8.16
C ASN A 117 -5.47 4.13 7.78
N ALA A 118 -5.15 3.28 8.76
CA ALA A 118 -4.60 1.95 8.52
C ALA A 118 -5.59 0.99 7.83
N TYR A 119 -6.88 1.06 8.16
CA TYR A 119 -7.95 0.31 7.48
C TYR A 119 -8.13 0.78 6.04
N ALA A 120 -8.21 2.11 5.86
CA ALA A 120 -8.32 2.71 4.54
C ALA A 120 -7.13 2.31 3.64
N ALA A 121 -5.90 2.34 4.16
CA ALA A 121 -4.69 1.94 3.44
C ALA A 121 -4.70 0.45 3.07
N SER A 122 -5.13 -0.41 3.98
CA SER A 122 -5.28 -1.84 3.71
C SER A 122 -6.26 -2.13 2.59
N GLY A 123 -7.38 -1.40 2.58
CA GLY A 123 -8.37 -1.48 1.50
C GLY A 123 -7.82 -0.97 0.16
N MET A 124 -6.97 0.05 0.16
CA MET A 124 -6.29 0.53 -1.05
C MET A 124 -5.35 -0.52 -1.64
N LEU A 125 -4.57 -1.20 -0.79
CA LEU A 125 -3.72 -2.30 -1.22
C LEU A 125 -4.55 -3.49 -1.73
N ALA A 126 -5.63 -3.84 -1.03
CA ALA A 126 -6.56 -4.90 -1.46
C ALA A 126 -7.20 -4.55 -2.82
N ALA A 127 -7.65 -3.32 -3.01
CA ALA A 127 -8.22 -2.84 -4.27
C ALA A 127 -7.20 -2.89 -5.40
N THR A 128 -5.94 -2.58 -5.11
CA THR A 128 -4.82 -2.72 -6.05
C THR A 128 -4.65 -4.17 -6.47
N MET A 129 -4.61 -5.10 -5.51
CA MET A 129 -4.46 -6.53 -5.81
C MET A 129 -5.64 -7.10 -6.60
N VAL A 130 -6.87 -6.71 -6.27
CA VAL A 130 -8.08 -7.16 -6.99
C VAL A 130 -8.09 -6.63 -8.42
N ASN A 131 -7.88 -5.34 -8.63
CA ASN A 131 -8.04 -4.72 -9.94
C ASN A 131 -6.82 -4.98 -10.86
N CYS A 132 -5.58 -4.77 -10.39
CA CYS A 132 -4.39 -5.18 -11.16
C CYS A 132 -4.31 -6.69 -11.35
N GLY A 133 -4.81 -7.49 -10.39
CA GLY A 133 -4.91 -8.94 -10.52
C GLY A 133 -5.96 -9.39 -11.53
N ALA A 134 -7.06 -8.65 -11.69
CA ALA A 134 -8.06 -8.91 -12.73
C ALA A 134 -7.51 -8.59 -14.13
N ALA A 135 -6.82 -7.45 -14.27
CA ALA A 135 -6.23 -7.03 -15.55
C ALA A 135 -4.91 -7.74 -15.89
N ARG A 136 -4.23 -8.31 -14.89
CA ARG A 136 -2.84 -8.80 -14.97
C ARG A 136 -1.86 -7.76 -15.52
N CYS A 137 -2.10 -6.50 -15.14
CA CYS A 137 -1.41 -5.32 -15.67
C CYS A 137 -1.12 -4.34 -14.53
N ALA A 138 0.13 -3.89 -14.42
CA ALA A 138 0.53 -2.97 -13.35
C ALA A 138 0.17 -1.49 -13.63
N HIS A 139 -0.10 -1.12 -14.88
CA HIS A 139 -0.34 0.29 -15.27
C HIS A 139 -1.57 0.90 -14.58
N SER A 140 -2.55 0.08 -14.19
CA SER A 140 -3.79 0.54 -13.55
C SER A 140 -3.60 1.04 -12.11
N VAL A 141 -2.44 0.82 -11.48
CA VAL A 141 -2.23 1.13 -10.05
C VAL A 141 -2.42 2.61 -9.71
N SER A 142 -2.00 3.53 -10.59
CA SER A 142 -2.18 4.97 -10.38
C SER A 142 -3.66 5.33 -10.30
N SER A 143 -4.43 4.85 -11.27
CA SER A 143 -5.87 5.03 -11.34
C SER A 143 -6.60 4.39 -10.15
N ILE A 144 -6.14 3.23 -9.67
CA ILE A 144 -6.72 2.57 -8.50
C ILE A 144 -6.49 3.39 -7.23
N ILE A 145 -5.27 3.92 -7.03
CA ILE A 145 -4.95 4.79 -5.88
C ILE A 145 -5.85 6.03 -5.89
N ILE A 146 -6.04 6.67 -7.05
CA ILE A 146 -6.92 7.85 -7.17
C ILE A 146 -8.36 7.45 -6.85
N ASN A 147 -8.93 6.55 -7.64
CA ASN A 147 -10.36 6.24 -7.61
C ASN A 147 -10.77 5.61 -6.28
N TYR A 148 -9.94 4.75 -5.67
CA TYR A 148 -10.24 4.18 -4.36
C TYR A 148 -10.44 5.27 -3.30
N ASN A 149 -9.53 6.23 -3.23
CA ASN A 149 -9.55 7.28 -2.23
C ASN A 149 -10.63 8.34 -2.50
N GLU A 150 -10.88 8.68 -3.76
CA GLU A 150 -11.99 9.57 -4.14
C GLU A 150 -13.34 8.94 -3.83
N LEU A 151 -13.54 7.66 -4.18
CA LEU A 151 -14.75 6.93 -3.83
C LEU A 151 -14.91 6.82 -2.31
N LEU A 152 -13.83 6.57 -1.57
CA LEU A 152 -13.85 6.50 -0.11
C LEU A 152 -14.34 7.81 0.51
N SER A 153 -13.80 8.94 0.05
CA SER A 153 -14.20 10.26 0.53
C SER A 153 -15.66 10.57 0.20
N ASN A 154 -16.10 10.23 -1.01
CA ASN A 154 -17.48 10.48 -1.46
C ASN A 154 -18.52 9.57 -0.79
N GLU A 155 -18.18 8.32 -0.51
CA GLU A 155 -19.10 7.34 0.09
C GLU A 155 -19.28 7.57 1.60
N SER A 156 -18.24 8.06 2.28
CA SER A 156 -18.22 8.08 3.76
C SER A 156 -18.03 9.46 4.40
N ALA A 157 -17.60 10.46 3.63
CA ALA A 157 -17.12 11.76 4.13
C ALA A 157 -15.94 11.66 5.13
N LEU A 158 -15.30 10.50 5.23
CA LEU A 158 -14.08 10.29 6.01
C LEU A 158 -12.88 10.79 5.21
N PRO A 159 -11.78 11.18 5.88
CA PRO A 159 -10.53 11.42 5.19
C PRO A 159 -10.02 10.14 4.55
N ASP A 160 -9.48 10.27 3.35
CA ASP A 160 -8.83 9.22 2.58
C ASP A 160 -7.44 8.88 3.11
N VAL A 161 -6.77 7.95 2.42
CA VAL A 161 -5.46 7.43 2.84
C VAL A 161 -4.44 8.57 2.90
N GLU A 162 -3.80 8.67 4.06
CA GLU A 162 -2.81 9.67 4.37
C GLU A 162 -3.32 11.13 4.20
N PHE A 163 -4.63 11.33 4.40
CA PHE A 163 -5.29 12.64 4.45
C PHE A 163 -5.07 13.47 3.17
N GLY A 164 -5.34 12.88 2.01
CA GLY A 164 -5.27 13.50 0.69
C GLY A 164 -3.94 13.29 -0.01
N ARG A 165 -2.89 12.87 0.72
CA ARG A 165 -1.57 12.63 0.12
C ARG A 165 -1.58 11.44 -0.82
N ALA A 166 -2.37 10.39 -0.55
CA ALA A 166 -2.48 9.25 -1.45
C ALA A 166 -3.09 9.65 -2.79
N VAL A 167 -4.21 10.39 -2.83
CA VAL A 167 -4.81 10.90 -4.08
C VAL A 167 -3.84 11.80 -4.83
N GLY A 168 -3.21 12.76 -4.15
CA GLY A 168 -2.26 13.66 -4.80
C GLY A 168 -1.07 12.91 -5.42
N THR A 169 -0.60 11.86 -4.75
CA THR A 169 0.45 10.98 -5.26
C THR A 169 -0.05 10.13 -6.42
N GLY A 170 -1.26 9.59 -6.33
CA GLY A 170 -1.91 8.85 -7.41
C GLY A 170 -2.04 9.69 -8.67
N LEU A 171 -2.51 10.94 -8.56
CA LEU A 171 -2.63 11.89 -9.68
C LEU A 171 -1.28 12.18 -10.34
N LEU A 172 -0.24 12.43 -9.54
CA LEU A 172 1.09 12.69 -10.08
C LEU A 172 1.70 11.44 -10.73
N LEU A 173 1.51 10.28 -10.09
CA LEU A 173 1.94 9.00 -10.64
C LEU A 173 1.25 8.73 -11.97
N ASP A 174 -0.06 8.92 -12.05
CA ASP A 174 -0.86 8.72 -13.26
C ASP A 174 -0.38 9.60 -14.41
N PHE A 175 -0.22 10.90 -14.13
CA PHE A 175 0.28 11.85 -15.11
C PHE A 175 1.67 11.46 -15.62
N LEU A 176 2.61 11.11 -14.74
CA LEU A 176 4.00 10.82 -15.11
C LEU A 176 4.25 9.36 -15.56
N THR A 177 3.23 8.51 -15.57
CA THR A 177 3.30 7.18 -16.20
C THR A 177 2.60 7.16 -17.57
N HIS A 178 1.82 8.21 -17.91
CA HIS A 178 1.05 8.29 -19.16
C HIS A 178 1.30 9.55 -20.00
N ALA A 179 2.08 10.53 -19.52
CA ALA A 179 2.39 11.75 -20.25
C ALA A 179 3.82 11.79 -20.80
N LEU A 180 4.08 12.73 -21.71
CA LEU A 180 5.37 12.92 -22.38
C LEU A 180 6.44 13.59 -21.49
N TYR A 181 6.05 14.12 -20.33
CA TYR A 181 6.87 15.06 -19.54
C TYR A 181 7.90 14.40 -18.61
N GLY A 182 8.03 13.09 -18.65
CA GLY A 182 8.99 12.32 -17.85
C GLY A 182 8.31 11.27 -16.99
N GLY A 183 9.04 10.76 -16.00
CA GLY A 183 8.64 9.58 -15.23
C GLY A 183 9.00 8.30 -15.99
N GLY A 184 8.02 7.43 -16.22
CA GLY A 184 8.22 6.15 -16.88
C GLY A 184 7.26 5.08 -16.35
N GLU A 185 7.59 3.82 -16.60
CA GLU A 185 6.76 2.70 -16.16
C GLU A 185 6.77 2.54 -14.63
N VAL A 186 5.66 2.02 -14.10
CA VAL A 186 5.46 1.83 -12.65
C VAL A 186 6.55 0.98 -11.98
N GLY A 187 7.13 0.02 -12.71
CA GLY A 187 8.25 -0.81 -12.22
C GLY A 187 9.54 -0.04 -11.94
N LEU A 188 9.75 1.12 -12.59
CA LEU A 188 10.93 1.97 -12.41
C LEU A 188 10.76 2.96 -11.25
N MET A 189 9.54 3.11 -10.73
CA MET A 189 9.24 4.05 -9.67
C MET A 189 9.87 3.61 -8.35
N SER A 190 10.24 4.58 -7.53
CA SER A 190 10.73 4.39 -6.16
C SER A 190 10.13 5.48 -5.26
N GLY A 191 10.12 5.28 -3.95
CA GLY A 191 9.60 6.29 -3.04
C GLY A 191 10.40 7.61 -3.02
N ASN A 192 11.63 7.63 -3.54
CA ASN A 192 12.41 8.86 -3.72
C ASN A 192 12.11 9.55 -5.06
N HIS A 193 11.48 8.86 -6.01
CA HIS A 193 11.06 9.43 -7.28
C HIS A 193 9.98 10.50 -7.04
N PRO A 194 10.04 11.67 -7.70
CA PRO A 194 9.06 12.75 -7.51
C PRO A 194 7.59 12.29 -7.54
N ASN A 195 7.28 11.29 -8.38
CA ASN A 195 5.96 10.67 -8.53
C ASN A 195 5.38 10.10 -7.24
N LEU A 196 6.21 9.54 -6.35
CA LEU A 196 5.78 8.80 -5.16
C LEU A 196 6.23 9.44 -3.84
N LYS A 197 7.06 10.47 -3.95
CA LYS A 197 7.74 11.11 -2.81
C LYS A 197 6.80 11.77 -1.81
N THR A 198 5.62 12.19 -2.28
CA THR A 198 4.61 12.92 -1.51
C THR A 198 3.93 12.06 -0.46
N THR A 199 3.55 10.83 -0.80
CA THR A 199 3.13 9.85 0.22
C THR A 199 4.31 9.36 1.02
N LYS A 200 4.03 8.97 2.26
CA LYS A 200 4.98 8.31 3.14
C LYS A 200 4.39 6.96 3.49
N LEU A 201 5.06 5.87 3.15
CA LEU A 201 4.60 4.48 3.33
C LEU A 201 3.49 4.03 2.37
N PHE A 202 2.37 4.74 2.23
CA PHE A 202 1.12 4.11 1.76
C PHE A 202 0.98 3.86 0.25
N ALA A 203 1.73 4.52 -0.65
CA ALA A 203 1.57 4.29 -2.10
C ALA A 203 2.54 3.23 -2.68
N MET A 204 3.77 3.18 -2.18
CA MET A 204 4.82 2.32 -2.72
C MET A 204 4.49 0.81 -2.59
N PRO A 205 3.88 0.32 -1.49
CA PRO A 205 3.42 -1.06 -1.36
C PRO A 205 2.40 -1.44 -2.44
N CYS A 206 1.46 -0.55 -2.76
CA CYS A 206 0.51 -0.75 -3.86
C CYS A 206 1.23 -0.89 -5.21
N VAL A 207 2.19 -0.01 -5.50
CA VAL A 207 2.99 -0.08 -6.74
C VAL A 207 3.77 -1.40 -6.81
N CYS A 208 4.40 -1.84 -5.72
CA CYS A 208 5.11 -3.13 -5.66
C CYS A 208 4.17 -4.34 -5.84
N ALA A 209 2.99 -4.31 -5.22
CA ALA A 209 1.98 -5.36 -5.41
C ALA A 209 1.49 -5.42 -6.87
N ALA A 210 1.23 -4.27 -7.49
CA ALA A 210 0.81 -4.19 -8.89
C ALA A 210 1.89 -4.72 -9.84
N THR A 211 3.14 -4.28 -9.68
CA THR A 211 4.28 -4.76 -10.48
C THR A 211 4.50 -6.27 -10.34
N ALA A 212 4.27 -6.84 -9.15
CA ALA A 212 4.33 -8.30 -8.95
C ALA A 212 3.23 -9.07 -9.70
N LEU A 213 2.03 -8.48 -9.82
CA LEU A 213 0.87 -9.09 -10.48
C LEU A 213 0.88 -8.98 -12.01
N ASP A 214 1.72 -8.09 -12.55
CA ASP A 214 1.90 -7.90 -13.98
C ASP A 214 2.26 -9.20 -14.70
N ALA A 215 1.68 -9.46 -15.88
CA ALA A 215 1.95 -10.65 -16.68
C ALA A 215 2.89 -10.41 -17.87
N GLY A 216 3.70 -9.35 -17.83
CA GLY A 216 4.62 -8.98 -18.90
C GLY A 216 4.10 -7.87 -19.80
N THR A 217 3.30 -6.95 -19.24
CA THR A 217 2.83 -5.76 -19.97
C THR A 217 3.83 -4.61 -19.91
N LEU A 218 4.73 -4.63 -18.92
CA LEU A 218 5.82 -3.66 -18.77
C LEU A 218 6.91 -3.88 -19.84
N THR A 219 7.38 -2.80 -20.46
CA THR A 219 8.55 -2.77 -21.35
C THR A 219 9.85 -3.07 -20.60
N TYR A 220 9.92 -2.64 -19.34
CA TYR A 220 11.05 -2.83 -18.42
C TYR A 220 10.63 -3.69 -17.21
N PRO A 221 10.37 -5.00 -17.42
CA PRO A 221 9.96 -5.89 -16.34
C PRO A 221 11.09 -6.14 -15.33
N PRO A 222 10.78 -6.60 -14.11
CA PRO A 222 11.78 -6.91 -13.08
C PRO A 222 12.93 -7.78 -13.61
N GLU A 223 12.62 -8.85 -14.34
CA GLU A 223 13.61 -9.82 -14.84
C GLU A 223 14.68 -9.16 -15.71
N LYS A 224 14.31 -8.16 -16.50
CA LYS A 224 15.20 -7.45 -17.42
C LYS A 224 16.06 -6.43 -16.71
N MET A 225 15.49 -5.73 -15.71
CA MET A 225 16.15 -4.60 -15.05
C MET A 225 17.01 -5.01 -13.85
N THR A 226 16.71 -6.13 -13.20
CA THR A 226 17.27 -6.45 -11.87
C THR A 226 17.90 -7.84 -11.77
N ALA A 227 18.30 -8.42 -12.91
CA ALA A 227 18.93 -9.75 -12.98
C ALA A 227 20.14 -9.92 -12.04
N ILE A 228 20.95 -8.87 -11.84
CA ILE A 228 22.10 -8.92 -10.93
C ILE A 228 21.65 -8.94 -9.47
N PHE A 229 20.62 -8.16 -9.11
CA PHE A 229 20.11 -8.10 -7.75
C PHE A 229 19.52 -9.44 -7.31
N SER A 230 18.75 -10.09 -8.19
CA SER A 230 18.18 -11.41 -7.89
C SER A 230 19.26 -12.48 -7.70
N GLN A 231 20.40 -12.37 -8.38
CA GLN A 231 21.53 -13.29 -8.19
C GLN A 231 22.27 -13.04 -6.87
N ILE A 232 22.55 -11.78 -6.54
CA ILE A 232 23.30 -11.42 -5.32
C ILE A 232 22.50 -11.73 -4.06
N PHE A 233 21.21 -11.37 -4.05
CA PHE A 233 20.38 -11.43 -2.85
C PHE A 233 19.49 -12.68 -2.80
N LYS A 234 19.70 -13.65 -3.71
CA LYS A 234 18.89 -14.87 -3.82
C LYS A 234 18.76 -15.65 -2.51
N ASN A 235 19.75 -15.58 -1.63
CA ASN A 235 19.81 -16.39 -0.41
C ASN A 235 19.47 -15.60 0.86
N VAL A 236 19.04 -14.35 0.75
CA VAL A 236 18.66 -13.53 1.90
C VAL A 236 17.19 -13.82 2.24
N LYS A 237 16.97 -14.62 3.29
CA LYS A 237 15.63 -15.09 3.71
C LYS A 237 14.70 -13.90 4.02
N GLU A 238 15.22 -12.85 4.64
CA GLU A 238 14.49 -11.65 5.04
C GLU A 238 13.90 -10.90 3.84
N PHE A 239 14.54 -11.00 2.67
CA PHE A 239 14.01 -10.41 1.44
C PHE A 239 13.01 -11.32 0.73
N GLN A 240 13.20 -12.64 0.81
CA GLN A 240 12.29 -13.60 0.17
C GLN A 240 11.00 -13.86 0.94
N ASP A 241 11.06 -13.78 2.28
CA ASP A 241 9.97 -14.06 3.20
C ASP A 241 9.87 -13.00 4.33
N PRO A 242 9.74 -11.70 3.99
CA PRO A 242 9.77 -10.61 4.95
C PRO A 242 8.70 -10.75 6.04
N ILE A 243 7.46 -11.07 5.67
CA ILE A 243 6.34 -11.20 6.62
C ILE A 243 6.63 -12.27 7.67
N LYS A 244 7.15 -13.44 7.25
CA LYS A 244 7.45 -14.55 8.15
C LYS A 244 8.60 -14.17 9.09
N CYS A 245 9.69 -13.61 8.57
CA CYS A 245 10.82 -13.18 9.38
C CYS A 245 10.41 -12.13 10.42
N ILE A 246 9.61 -11.14 10.01
CA ILE A 246 9.12 -10.09 10.91
C ILE A 246 8.22 -10.66 12.00
N ALA A 247 7.31 -11.58 11.65
CA ALA A 247 6.44 -12.24 12.63
C ALA A 247 7.24 -13.09 13.63
N GLU A 248 8.23 -13.86 13.16
CA GLU A 248 9.14 -14.64 14.00
C GLU A 248 9.92 -13.72 14.97
N SER A 249 10.44 -12.59 14.48
CA SER A 249 11.14 -11.61 15.31
C SER A 249 10.22 -10.91 16.32
N ALA A 250 9.00 -10.53 15.92
CA ALA A 250 8.04 -9.89 16.82
C ALA A 250 7.65 -10.82 17.98
N LEU A 251 7.46 -12.11 17.71
CA LEU A 251 7.21 -13.11 18.74
C LEU A 251 8.40 -13.23 19.70
N SER A 252 9.63 -13.28 19.17
CA SER A 252 10.83 -13.38 20.01
C SER A 252 11.04 -12.16 20.91
N ALA A 253 10.70 -10.96 20.44
CA ALA A 253 10.80 -9.73 21.23
C ALA A 253 9.76 -9.69 22.35
N GLN A 254 8.53 -10.17 22.10
CA GLN A 254 7.49 -10.25 23.13
C GLN A 254 7.83 -11.23 24.25
N ILE A 255 8.49 -12.35 23.93
CA ILE A 255 8.89 -13.36 24.92
C ILE A 255 10.12 -12.91 25.73
N GLY A 256 10.96 -12.01 25.20
CA GLY A 256 12.14 -11.50 25.90
C GLY A 256 11.85 -10.43 26.95
N ASP A 257 10.64 -9.88 26.98
CA ASP A 257 10.16 -8.89 27.95
C ASP A 257 9.31 -9.53 29.10
N GLU A 258 9.16 -10.86 29.12
CA GLU A 258 8.62 -11.66 30.25
C GLU A 258 9.74 -12.35 31.04
#